data_AF-A0AAD0JRE3-F1
#
_entry.id   AF-A0AAD0JRE3-F1
#
_cell.length_a   1.000
_cell.length_b   1.000
_cell.length_c   1.000
_cell.angle_alpha   90.00
_cell.angle_beta   90.00
_cell.angle_gamma   90.00
#
_symmetry.space_group_name_H-M   'P 1'
#
loop_
_entity.id
_entity.type
_entity.pdbx_description
1 polymer ?
#
loop_
_entity_poly.entity_id
_entity_poly.type
_entity_poly.pdbx_seq_one_letter_code
_entity_poly.pdbx_strand_id
1 'polypeptide(L)'
;MAAVAAAGAVAAAAAGGYALAGTDGPAGDTRVAMVAAQEQQGHGAPGEGGPGQGRQGDEPGRQGQPGQQGHRQQGQGHDQQGQGHDQQGQGGQGHQLEIPAPAGTLSAKEAETLSMMREEERLAHDLYVALGEAWPDRRFENISAAETRHGDATATLLANHDLPDPSVGSTPGEYAYPELQELYDGWLARGLTSKSEALAVGAELERRDIADLEAAMEATTQPDLDAVYDHLRVGSERHLRAFERG
;
A
#
# COMPACT_ATOMS: atom_id res chain seq x y z
N MET A 1 -39.85 -12.79 -29.24
CA MET A 1 -38.57 -12.07 -29.32
C MET A 1 -38.68 -10.84 -28.43
N ALA A 2 -38.01 -10.83 -27.28
CA ALA A 2 -37.91 -9.65 -26.42
C ALA A 2 -36.43 -9.30 -26.33
N ALA A 3 -36.04 -8.22 -26.99
CA ALA A 3 -34.69 -7.66 -26.89
C ALA A 3 -34.63 -6.85 -25.59
N VAL A 4 -33.80 -7.28 -24.65
CA VAL A 4 -33.41 -6.48 -23.49
C VAL A 4 -32.38 -5.47 -24.00
N ALA A 5 -32.79 -4.21 -24.12
CA ALA A 5 -31.87 -3.11 -24.38
C ALA A 5 -31.09 -2.85 -23.07
N ALA A 6 -29.83 -3.29 -23.03
CA ALA A 6 -28.88 -2.81 -22.04
C ALA A 6 -28.57 -1.35 -22.38
N ALA A 7 -29.19 -0.43 -21.63
CA ALA A 7 -28.80 0.97 -21.65
C ALA A 7 -27.43 1.09 -20.97
N GLY A 8 -26.38 1.12 -21.79
CA GLY A 8 -25.05 1.51 -21.34
C GLY A 8 -25.09 2.98 -20.93
N ALA A 9 -25.11 3.24 -19.63
CA ALA A 9 -24.79 4.55 -19.11
C ALA A 9 -23.29 4.76 -19.29
N VAL A 10 -22.91 5.56 -20.29
CA VAL A 10 -21.57 6.11 -20.40
C VAL A 10 -21.44 7.15 -19.28
N ALA A 11 -20.93 6.73 -18.14
CA ALA A 11 -20.41 7.67 -17.16
C ALA A 11 -19.11 8.24 -17.75
N ALA A 12 -19.17 9.49 -18.22
CA ALA A 12 -17.97 10.26 -18.46
C ALA A 12 -17.32 10.52 -17.10
N ALA A 13 -16.41 9.64 -16.68
CA ALA A 13 -15.52 9.91 -15.56
C ALA A 13 -14.67 11.11 -15.96
N ALA A 14 -14.85 12.21 -15.25
CA ALA A 14 -13.99 13.37 -15.41
C ALA A 14 -12.55 12.91 -15.12
N ALA A 15 -11.66 13.05 -16.09
CA ALA A 15 -10.21 12.98 -15.91
C ALA A 15 -9.70 14.21 -15.13
N GLY A 16 -10.40 14.55 -14.05
CA GLY A 16 -9.94 15.49 -13.06
C GLY A 16 -9.20 14.68 -12.02
N GLY A 17 -7.87 14.75 -12.05
CA GLY A 17 -7.11 14.69 -10.82
C GLY A 17 -7.75 15.63 -9.80
N TYR A 18 -7.56 15.38 -8.51
CA TYR A 18 -8.03 16.26 -7.46
C TYR A 18 -7.83 17.70 -7.88
N ALA A 19 -8.93 18.36 -8.26
CA ALA A 19 -8.89 19.80 -8.34
C ALA A 19 -8.67 20.20 -6.89
N LEU A 20 -7.41 20.50 -6.54
CA LEU A 20 -7.05 21.22 -5.33
C LEU A 20 -7.77 22.59 -5.27
N ALA A 21 -8.55 22.94 -6.31
CA ALA A 21 -9.58 23.97 -6.32
C ALA A 21 -10.79 23.56 -5.46
N GLY A 22 -10.82 24.13 -4.26
CA GLY A 22 -11.78 23.83 -3.21
C GLY A 22 -13.26 23.98 -3.57
N THR A 23 -14.06 23.30 -2.76
CA THR A 23 -15.35 23.81 -2.32
C THR A 23 -15.44 23.57 -0.81
N ASP A 24 -16.13 24.47 -0.12
CA ASP A 24 -16.15 24.73 1.32
C ASP A 24 -16.50 23.53 2.22
N GLY A 25 -15.61 22.53 2.28
CA GLY A 25 -15.51 21.54 3.34
C GLY A 25 -14.68 22.08 4.51
N PRO A 26 -14.79 21.48 5.71
CA PRO A 26 -14.04 21.99 6.86
C PRO A 26 -12.54 21.98 6.53
N ALA A 27 -11.82 23.04 6.93
CA ALA A 27 -10.41 23.26 6.61
C ALA A 27 -9.61 21.96 6.68
N GLY A 28 -8.71 21.68 5.72
CA GLY A 28 -8.07 20.35 5.50
C GLY A 28 -7.57 19.60 6.75
N ASP A 29 -7.17 20.33 7.80
CA ASP A 29 -6.88 19.81 9.14
C ASP A 29 -8.04 18.98 9.74
N THR A 30 -9.28 19.41 9.50
CA THR A 30 -10.51 18.76 9.96
C THR A 30 -10.81 17.47 9.20
N ARG A 31 -10.42 17.31 7.92
CA ARG A 31 -10.66 16.04 7.21
C ARG A 31 -9.70 14.97 7.67
N VAL A 32 -8.40 15.28 7.73
CA VAL A 32 -7.39 14.35 8.26
C VAL A 32 -7.69 14.00 9.73
N ALA A 33 -8.10 14.98 10.54
CA ALA A 33 -8.52 14.73 11.91
C ALA A 33 -9.86 13.98 12.03
N MET A 34 -10.82 14.18 11.13
CA MET A 34 -12.10 13.44 11.14
C MET A 34 -11.90 11.96 10.82
N VAL A 35 -11.00 11.64 9.89
CA VAL A 35 -10.63 10.24 9.60
C VAL A 35 -10.02 9.60 10.86
N ALA A 36 -9.09 10.29 11.54
CA ALA A 36 -8.52 9.82 12.81
C ALA A 36 -9.54 9.70 13.96
N ALA A 37 -10.61 10.50 13.95
CA ALA A 37 -11.64 10.48 14.98
C ALA A 37 -12.70 9.36 14.79
N GLN A 38 -12.90 8.87 13.56
CA GLN A 38 -13.80 7.74 13.29
C GLN A 38 -13.26 6.42 13.87
N GLU A 39 -11.95 6.28 14.02
CA GLU A 39 -11.31 5.10 14.62
C GLU A 39 -11.65 4.91 16.11
N GLN A 40 -11.87 6.01 16.86
CA GLN A 40 -12.17 5.92 18.29
C GLN A 40 -13.63 5.53 18.62
N GLN A 41 -14.53 5.54 17.63
CA GLN A 41 -15.95 5.23 17.85
C GLN A 41 -16.35 3.81 17.43
N GLY A 42 -15.41 3.02 16.89
CA GLY A 42 -15.68 1.70 16.32
C GLY A 42 -15.59 0.50 17.26
N HIS A 43 -15.35 0.65 18.57
CA HIS A 43 -15.24 -0.47 19.50
C HIS A 43 -15.94 -0.19 20.84
N GLY A 44 -17.19 -0.64 20.99
CA GLY A 44 -17.79 -0.67 22.33
C GLY A 44 -19.29 -0.95 22.41
N ALA A 45 -19.67 -2.23 22.49
CA ALA A 45 -20.74 -2.68 23.38
C ALA A 45 -20.55 -4.17 23.75
N PRO A 46 -20.95 -4.59 24.98
CA PRO A 46 -20.26 -5.65 25.72
C PRO A 46 -20.94 -7.02 25.61
N GLY A 47 -20.13 -8.07 25.54
CA GLY A 47 -20.57 -9.44 25.78
C GLY A 47 -20.57 -9.76 27.27
N GLU A 48 -21.77 -9.98 27.82
CA GLU A 48 -21.98 -10.54 29.16
C GLU A 48 -21.46 -12.00 29.22
N GLY A 49 -20.64 -12.32 30.21
CA GLY A 49 -20.19 -13.69 30.49
C GLY A 49 -19.59 -13.79 31.90
N GLY A 50 -20.33 -14.41 32.82
CA GLY A 50 -19.99 -14.55 34.24
C GLY A 50 -18.85 -15.56 34.56
N PRO A 51 -18.46 -15.67 35.85
CA PRO A 51 -17.19 -16.28 36.26
C PRO A 51 -17.31 -17.78 36.56
N GLY A 52 -16.30 -18.55 36.15
CA GLY A 52 -16.11 -19.96 36.54
C GLY A 52 -14.77 -20.17 37.24
N GLN A 53 -14.83 -20.61 38.50
CA GLN A 53 -13.69 -20.92 39.38
C GLN A 53 -13.27 -22.40 39.30
N GLY A 54 -11.99 -22.65 39.61
CA GLY A 54 -11.45 -23.94 40.11
C GLY A 54 -10.72 -24.77 39.05
N ARG A 55 -9.64 -25.51 39.31
CA ARG A 55 -8.95 -25.93 40.55
C ARG A 55 -7.54 -26.46 40.19
N GLN A 56 -6.70 -26.51 41.21
CA GLN A 56 -5.31 -27.02 41.27
C GLN A 56 -5.20 -28.56 41.16
N GLY A 57 -3.99 -29.04 40.87
CA GLY A 57 -3.48 -30.41 41.08
C GLY A 57 -2.33 -30.73 40.11
N ASP A 58 -1.06 -30.57 40.50
CA ASP A 58 -0.16 -31.55 41.13
C ASP A 58 0.67 -32.40 40.13
N GLU A 59 2.00 -32.18 40.18
CA GLU A 59 3.13 -32.95 39.62
C GLU A 59 3.37 -34.28 40.41
N PRO A 60 4.47 -35.09 40.26
CA PRO A 60 5.61 -35.08 39.31
C PRO A 60 6.02 -36.47 38.74
N GLY A 61 6.99 -36.47 37.81
CA GLY A 61 8.13 -37.41 37.86
C GLY A 61 8.56 -38.05 36.54
N ARG A 62 9.83 -37.87 36.15
CA ARG A 62 10.90 -38.90 36.26
C ARG A 62 12.23 -38.48 35.62
N GLN A 63 13.28 -38.96 36.27
CA GLN A 63 14.73 -38.81 36.09
C GLN A 63 15.30 -39.43 34.81
N GLY A 64 16.48 -38.95 34.36
CA GLY A 64 17.42 -39.76 33.56
C GLY A 64 18.42 -39.00 32.67
N GLN A 65 19.62 -38.76 33.17
CA GLN A 65 20.89 -38.49 32.43
C GLN A 65 21.93 -39.54 32.92
N PRO A 66 23.16 -39.68 32.40
CA PRO A 66 23.75 -39.36 31.08
C PRO A 66 24.61 -40.55 30.52
N GLY A 67 25.30 -40.38 29.38
CA GLY A 67 26.32 -41.35 28.95
C GLY A 67 27.07 -41.02 27.66
N GLN A 68 28.37 -40.77 27.79
CA GLN A 68 29.35 -40.43 26.75
C GLN A 68 29.98 -41.68 26.10
N GLN A 69 30.50 -41.55 24.87
CA GLN A 69 31.63 -42.27 24.23
C GLN A 69 31.65 -41.80 22.75
N GLY A 70 32.71 -41.31 22.10
CA GLY A 70 34.14 -41.30 22.36
C GLY A 70 34.86 -42.09 21.27
N HIS A 71 35.31 -41.47 20.17
CA HIS A 71 36.38 -42.02 19.33
C HIS A 71 37.24 -40.93 18.64
N ARG A 72 38.55 -41.14 18.77
CA ARG A 72 39.67 -40.36 18.25
C ARG A 72 40.02 -40.87 16.84
N GLN A 73 40.49 -39.99 15.96
CA GLN A 73 41.60 -40.34 15.06
C GLN A 73 42.36 -39.04 14.68
N GLN A 74 43.67 -39.10 14.85
CA GLN A 74 44.66 -38.07 14.50
C GLN A 74 44.93 -38.10 12.99
N GLY A 75 45.37 -36.96 12.42
CA GLY A 75 45.94 -36.96 11.07
C GLY A 75 46.38 -35.59 10.55
N GLN A 76 47.63 -35.23 10.83
CA GLN A 76 48.62 -34.59 9.94
C GLN A 76 48.31 -33.21 9.33
N GLY A 77 49.24 -32.27 9.60
CA GLY A 77 49.23 -30.92 9.07
C GLY A 77 49.63 -30.81 7.60
N HIS A 78 49.30 -29.65 7.04
CA HIS A 78 50.00 -29.01 5.94
C HIS A 78 49.80 -27.49 6.07
N ASP A 79 50.91 -26.77 6.15
CA ASP A 79 50.98 -25.34 5.96
C ASP A 79 50.59 -25.02 4.52
N GLN A 80 49.60 -24.15 4.33
CA GLN A 80 49.41 -23.42 3.08
C GLN A 80 48.79 -22.06 3.39
N GLN A 81 49.65 -21.04 3.26
CA GLN A 81 49.26 -19.64 3.13
C GLN A 81 48.33 -19.52 1.92
N GLY A 82 47.14 -19.00 2.12
CA GLY A 82 46.14 -18.87 1.06
C GLY A 82 45.07 -17.85 1.44
N GLN A 83 45.29 -16.61 1.00
CA GLN A 83 44.28 -15.68 0.49
C GLN A 83 42.99 -15.55 1.32
N GLY A 84 42.95 -14.50 2.16
CA GLY A 84 41.69 -13.90 2.58
C GLY A 84 40.97 -13.32 1.36
N HIS A 85 40.10 -14.11 0.75
CA HIS A 85 39.03 -13.59 -0.08
C HIS A 85 37.85 -13.30 0.84
N ASP A 86 37.81 -12.07 1.34
CA ASP A 86 36.60 -11.44 1.83
C ASP A 86 35.64 -11.29 0.64
N GLN A 87 34.99 -12.39 0.24
CA GLN A 87 33.73 -12.31 -0.50
C GLN A 87 32.64 -11.94 0.51
N GLN A 88 32.69 -10.70 0.98
CA GLN A 88 31.50 -10.04 1.49
C GLN A 88 30.50 -10.01 0.34
N GLY A 89 29.34 -10.59 0.60
CA GLY A 89 28.27 -10.76 -0.36
C GLY A 89 27.92 -9.43 -1.02
N GLN A 90 28.09 -9.40 -2.34
CA GLN A 90 27.32 -8.49 -3.19
C GLN A 90 25.89 -9.05 -3.24
N GLY A 91 25.17 -8.88 -2.12
CA GLY A 91 23.71 -8.84 -2.15
C GLY A 91 23.34 -7.59 -2.93
N GLY A 92 22.59 -7.77 -4.01
CA GLY A 92 22.18 -6.69 -4.89
C GLY A 92 21.57 -5.54 -4.08
N GLN A 93 22.25 -4.40 -4.11
CA GLN A 93 21.69 -3.13 -3.66
C GLN A 93 20.57 -2.79 -4.63
N GLY A 94 19.35 -3.25 -4.34
CA GLY A 94 18.18 -2.53 -4.79
C GLY A 94 18.38 -1.10 -4.34
N HIS A 95 18.40 -0.15 -5.28
CA HIS A 95 18.46 1.26 -4.94
C HIS A 95 17.22 1.56 -4.09
N GLN A 96 17.39 1.51 -2.78
CA GLN A 96 16.41 1.99 -1.82
C GLN A 96 16.30 3.49 -2.10
N LEU A 97 15.08 3.97 -2.34
CA LEU A 97 14.83 5.38 -2.56
C LEU A 97 15.44 6.17 -1.39
N GLU A 98 16.40 7.04 -1.67
CA GLU A 98 16.99 7.91 -0.66
C GLU A 98 16.02 9.08 -0.48
N ILE A 99 15.21 9.02 0.58
CA ILE A 99 14.23 10.07 0.92
C ILE A 99 14.99 11.19 1.63
N PRO A 100 15.02 12.43 1.09
CA PRO A 100 15.59 13.59 1.77
C PRO A 100 14.95 13.83 3.14
N ALA A 101 15.61 14.60 4.00
CA ALA A 101 14.99 15.03 5.24
C ALA A 101 13.89 16.08 4.97
N PRO A 102 12.77 16.07 5.72
CA PRO A 102 11.70 17.07 5.57
C PRO A 102 12.20 18.49 5.87
N ALA A 103 11.62 19.47 5.20
CA ALA A 103 11.92 20.90 5.39
C ALA A 103 10.82 21.58 6.22
N GLY A 104 10.81 21.32 7.52
CA GLY A 104 9.82 21.90 8.44
C GLY A 104 8.49 21.14 8.45
N THR A 105 7.43 21.79 8.91
CA THR A 105 6.10 21.19 9.06
C THR A 105 5.30 21.30 7.76
N LEU A 106 4.56 20.26 7.41
CA LEU A 106 3.61 20.32 6.30
C LEU A 106 2.54 21.39 6.52
N SER A 107 2.16 22.07 5.45
CA SER A 107 0.89 22.78 5.42
C SER A 107 -0.28 21.80 5.54
N ALA A 108 -1.45 22.30 5.96
CA ALA A 108 -2.66 21.48 5.99
C ALA A 108 -3.01 20.89 4.62
N LYS A 109 -2.61 21.56 3.53
CA LYS A 109 -2.86 21.07 2.17
C LYS A 109 -1.90 19.95 1.77
N GLU A 110 -0.61 20.08 2.08
CA GLU A 110 0.37 19.00 1.87
C GLU A 110 0.01 17.76 2.71
N ALA A 111 -0.42 17.94 3.96
CA ALA A 111 -0.86 16.84 4.82
C ALA A 111 -2.11 16.12 4.28
N GLU A 112 -3.12 16.86 3.83
CA GLU A 112 -4.30 16.29 3.18
C GLU A 112 -3.90 15.54 1.90
N THR A 113 -3.12 16.17 1.01
CA THR A 113 -2.67 15.55 -0.24
C THR A 113 -1.89 14.26 0.03
N LEU A 114 -0.96 14.24 0.99
CA LEU A 114 -0.22 13.03 1.34
C LEU A 114 -1.14 11.90 1.83
N SER A 115 -2.14 12.23 2.65
CA SER A 115 -3.14 11.28 3.12
C SER A 115 -4.01 10.73 1.97
N MET A 116 -4.36 11.57 0.98
CA MET A 116 -5.05 11.14 -0.24
C MET A 116 -4.19 10.20 -1.08
N MET A 117 -2.92 10.54 -1.31
CA MET A 117 -1.98 9.71 -2.08
C MET A 117 -1.82 8.33 -1.43
N ARG A 118 -1.76 8.27 -0.10
CA ARG A 118 -1.73 7.00 0.63
C ARG A 118 -2.94 6.10 0.32
N GLU A 119 -4.15 6.66 0.37
CA GLU A 119 -5.38 5.91 0.08
C GLU A 119 -5.52 5.58 -1.42
N GLU A 120 -5.03 6.45 -2.31
CA GLU A 120 -5.04 6.22 -3.77
C GLU A 120 -4.13 5.04 -4.17
N GLU A 121 -2.94 4.94 -3.59
CA GLU A 121 -2.04 3.78 -3.79
C GLU A 121 -2.65 2.48 -3.26
N ARG A 122 -3.36 2.54 -2.11
CA ARG A 122 -4.12 1.37 -1.64
C ARG A 122 -5.25 1.02 -2.60
N LEU A 123 -5.95 2.02 -3.12
CA LEU A 123 -7.02 1.81 -4.09
C LEU A 123 -6.49 1.11 -5.36
N ALA A 124 -5.37 1.57 -5.88
CA ALA A 124 -4.70 0.96 -7.03
C ALA A 124 -4.35 -0.50 -6.74
N HIS A 125 -3.71 -0.78 -5.61
CA HIS A 125 -3.42 -2.13 -5.16
C HIS A 125 -4.67 -3.02 -5.12
N ASP A 126 -5.71 -2.60 -4.38
CA ASP A 126 -6.91 -3.39 -4.15
C ASP A 126 -7.68 -3.65 -5.44
N LEU A 127 -7.75 -2.65 -6.33
CA LEU A 127 -8.38 -2.77 -7.63
C LEU A 127 -7.62 -3.77 -8.52
N TYR A 128 -6.29 -3.70 -8.55
CA TYR A 128 -5.49 -4.61 -9.36
C TYR A 128 -5.50 -6.04 -8.83
N VAL A 129 -5.55 -6.24 -7.51
CA VAL A 129 -5.77 -7.57 -6.93
C VAL A 129 -7.12 -8.13 -7.39
N ALA A 130 -8.21 -7.38 -7.20
CA ALA A 130 -9.56 -7.84 -7.56
C ALA A 130 -9.71 -8.12 -9.06
N LEU A 131 -9.17 -7.24 -9.92
CA LEU A 131 -9.22 -7.44 -11.37
C LEU A 131 -8.30 -8.57 -11.83
N GLY A 132 -7.16 -8.79 -11.16
CA GLY A 132 -6.26 -9.90 -11.44
C GLY A 132 -6.85 -11.28 -11.10
N GLU A 133 -7.67 -11.35 -10.05
CA GLU A 133 -8.45 -12.55 -9.71
C GLU A 133 -9.51 -12.86 -10.76
N ALA A 134 -10.24 -11.84 -11.23
CA ALA A 134 -11.27 -12.00 -12.26
C ALA A 134 -10.68 -12.29 -13.64
N TRP A 135 -9.54 -11.68 -13.97
CA TRP A 135 -8.91 -11.71 -15.29
C TRP A 135 -7.42 -12.04 -15.18
N PRO A 136 -7.04 -13.33 -15.09
CA PRO A 136 -5.65 -13.72 -14.95
C PRO A 136 -4.73 -13.07 -16.00
N ASP A 137 -3.87 -12.17 -15.53
CA ASP A 137 -2.92 -11.41 -16.32
C ASP A 137 -1.75 -10.99 -15.42
N ARG A 138 -0.52 -11.25 -15.87
CA ARG A 138 0.68 -10.94 -15.08
C ARG A 138 0.86 -9.45 -14.82
N ARG A 139 0.22 -8.58 -15.60
CA ARG A 139 0.25 -7.13 -15.36
C ARG A 139 -0.36 -6.80 -14.00
N PHE A 140 -1.55 -7.30 -13.70
CA PHE A 140 -2.21 -7.04 -12.41
C PHE A 140 -1.39 -7.54 -11.22
N GLU A 141 -0.79 -8.73 -11.32
CA GLU A 141 0.10 -9.28 -10.28
C GLU A 141 1.36 -8.42 -10.07
N ASN A 142 2.05 -8.04 -11.15
CA ASN A 142 3.29 -7.27 -11.03
C ASN A 142 3.04 -5.83 -10.56
N ILE A 143 1.95 -5.22 -11.02
CA ILE A 143 1.61 -3.82 -10.75
C ILE A 143 1.05 -3.70 -9.32
N SER A 144 0.15 -4.57 -8.86
CA SER A 144 -0.28 -4.58 -7.46
C SER A 144 0.89 -4.73 -6.47
N ALA A 145 1.89 -5.54 -6.80
CA ALA A 145 3.11 -5.65 -6.00
C ALA A 145 3.98 -4.37 -6.03
N ALA A 146 3.88 -3.55 -7.07
CA ALA A 146 4.50 -2.22 -7.12
C ALA A 146 3.69 -1.22 -6.27
N GLU A 147 2.36 -1.23 -6.35
CA GLU A 147 1.50 -0.35 -5.53
C GLU A 147 1.61 -0.61 -4.04
N THR A 148 1.93 -1.86 -3.64
CA THR A 148 2.30 -2.14 -2.24
C THR A 148 3.51 -1.29 -1.81
N ARG A 149 4.52 -1.16 -2.67
CA ARG A 149 5.75 -0.40 -2.36
C ARG A 149 5.50 1.10 -2.42
N HIS A 150 4.65 1.58 -3.33
CA HIS A 150 4.23 2.97 -3.35
C HIS A 150 3.45 3.32 -2.07
N GLY A 151 2.53 2.45 -1.66
CA GLY A 151 1.83 2.55 -0.39
C GLY A 151 2.78 2.58 0.81
N ASP A 152 3.80 1.72 0.85
CA ASP A 152 4.81 1.74 1.92
C ASP A 152 5.61 3.07 1.95
N ALA A 153 5.89 3.64 0.77
CA ALA A 153 6.60 4.92 0.66
C ALA A 153 5.74 6.09 1.19
N THR A 154 4.45 6.14 0.83
CA THR A 154 3.52 7.17 1.34
C THR A 154 3.24 7.00 2.84
N ALA A 155 3.12 5.76 3.33
CA ALA A 155 3.03 5.49 4.77
C ALA A 155 4.28 5.94 5.54
N THR A 156 5.46 5.77 4.95
CA THR A 156 6.73 6.26 5.53
C THR A 156 6.72 7.79 5.64
N LEU A 157 6.23 8.49 4.61
CA LEU A 157 6.09 9.96 4.67
C LEU A 157 5.08 10.39 5.75
N LEU A 158 3.93 9.73 5.87
CA LEU A 158 2.95 10.03 6.92
C LEU A 158 3.59 9.89 8.31
N ALA A 159 4.33 8.81 8.54
CA ALA A 159 5.06 8.59 9.79
C ALA A 159 6.14 9.64 10.05
N ASN A 160 6.90 10.05 9.02
CA ASN A 160 7.94 11.09 9.15
C ASN A 160 7.39 12.46 9.53
N HIS A 161 6.12 12.73 9.19
CA HIS A 161 5.42 13.98 9.49
C HIS A 161 4.45 13.86 10.67
N ASP A 162 4.52 12.77 11.44
CA ASP A 162 3.64 12.48 12.59
C ASP A 162 2.13 12.55 12.23
N LEU A 163 1.77 12.16 11.00
CA LEU A 163 0.40 12.10 10.52
C LEU A 163 -0.20 10.69 10.69
N PRO A 164 -1.50 10.59 11.01
CA PRO A 164 -2.19 9.30 11.04
C PRO A 164 -2.25 8.69 9.63
N ASP A 165 -2.09 7.36 9.55
CA ASP A 165 -2.30 6.62 8.30
C ASP A 165 -3.79 6.27 8.17
N PRO A 166 -4.53 6.86 7.20
CA PRO A 166 -5.95 6.60 6.99
C PRO A 166 -6.24 5.13 6.62
N SER A 167 -5.20 4.37 6.25
CA SER A 167 -5.32 2.99 5.82
C SER A 167 -5.21 1.94 6.91
N VAL A 168 -4.80 2.32 8.12
CA VAL A 168 -4.66 1.36 9.22
C VAL A 168 -6.03 0.85 9.64
N GLY A 169 -6.18 -0.48 9.67
CA GLY A 169 -7.41 -1.14 10.13
C GLY A 169 -8.57 -1.13 9.13
N SER A 170 -8.40 -0.53 7.95
CA SER A 170 -9.40 -0.49 6.89
C SER A 170 -9.50 -1.83 6.15
N THR A 171 -10.71 -2.17 5.69
CA THR A 171 -10.97 -3.34 4.84
C THR A 171 -10.58 -3.03 3.40
N PRO A 172 -10.01 -3.98 2.62
CA PRO A 172 -9.81 -3.78 1.19
C PRO A 172 -11.10 -3.38 0.47
N GLY A 173 -11.03 -2.36 -0.38
CA GLY A 173 -12.20 -1.80 -1.07
C GLY A 173 -13.07 -0.84 -0.24
N GLU A 174 -12.73 -0.55 1.02
CA GLU A 174 -13.36 0.51 1.82
C GLU A 174 -12.35 1.66 2.02
N TYR A 175 -12.72 2.91 1.73
CA TYR A 175 -11.80 4.06 1.77
C TYR A 175 -12.28 5.18 2.69
N ALA A 176 -11.33 5.88 3.31
CA ALA A 176 -11.61 6.99 4.21
C ALA A 176 -12.21 8.20 3.49
N TYR A 177 -11.92 8.33 2.19
CA TYR A 177 -12.37 9.43 1.34
C TYR A 177 -13.50 8.98 0.42
N PRO A 178 -14.72 9.55 0.53
CA PRO A 178 -15.87 9.15 -0.28
C PRO A 178 -15.61 9.21 -1.78
N GLU A 179 -14.81 10.16 -2.25
CA GLU A 179 -14.45 10.29 -3.65
C GLU A 179 -13.57 9.13 -4.15
N LEU A 180 -12.69 8.57 -3.31
CA LEU A 180 -11.92 7.37 -3.63
C LEU A 180 -12.81 6.13 -3.61
N GLN A 181 -13.78 6.07 -2.68
CA GLN A 181 -14.78 5.00 -2.66
C GLN A 181 -15.59 4.98 -3.97
N GLU A 182 -16.07 6.14 -4.43
CA GLU A 182 -16.83 6.25 -5.68
C GLU A 182 -15.99 5.82 -6.89
N LEU A 183 -14.71 6.18 -6.93
CA LEU A 183 -13.78 5.76 -7.98
C LEU A 183 -13.57 4.24 -7.97
N TYR A 184 -13.27 3.65 -6.80
CA TYR A 184 -13.08 2.21 -6.66
C TYR A 184 -14.31 1.43 -7.12
N ASP A 185 -15.49 1.79 -6.60
CA ASP A 185 -16.74 1.09 -6.92
C ASP A 185 -17.03 1.16 -8.43
N GLY A 186 -16.85 2.33 -9.04
CA GLY A 186 -17.06 2.54 -10.47
C GLY A 186 -16.08 1.78 -11.34
N TRP A 187 -14.79 1.85 -11.02
CA TRP A 187 -13.74 1.17 -11.76
C TRP A 187 -13.78 -0.35 -11.60
N LEU A 188 -14.07 -0.85 -10.41
CA LEU A 188 -14.26 -2.28 -10.17
C LEU A 188 -15.45 -2.80 -10.97
N ALA A 189 -16.60 -2.13 -10.88
CA ALA A 189 -17.80 -2.52 -11.62
C ALA A 189 -17.54 -2.55 -13.14
N ARG A 190 -16.85 -1.54 -13.68
CA ARG A 190 -16.49 -1.49 -15.11
C ARG A 190 -15.47 -2.56 -15.48
N GLY A 191 -14.40 -2.71 -14.70
CA GLY A 191 -13.33 -3.67 -14.96
C GLY A 191 -13.80 -5.12 -14.91
N LEU A 192 -14.80 -5.44 -14.09
CA LEU A 192 -15.40 -6.77 -14.02
C LEU A 192 -16.30 -7.13 -15.23
N THR A 193 -16.57 -6.19 -16.14
CA THR A 193 -17.38 -6.49 -17.34
C THR A 193 -16.61 -7.28 -18.41
N SER A 194 -15.32 -7.03 -18.56
CA SER A 194 -14.44 -7.77 -19.49
C SER A 194 -12.97 -7.51 -19.19
N LYS A 195 -12.09 -8.43 -19.61
CA LYS A 195 -10.64 -8.21 -19.54
C LYS A 195 -10.19 -6.92 -20.26
N SER A 196 -10.83 -6.55 -21.37
CA SER A 196 -10.51 -5.30 -22.08
C SER A 196 -10.83 -4.07 -21.24
N GLU A 197 -11.98 -4.07 -20.55
CA GLU A 197 -12.37 -3.00 -19.64
C GLU A 197 -11.48 -2.96 -18.40
N ALA A 198 -11.05 -4.12 -17.88
CA ALA A 198 -10.09 -4.17 -16.77
C ALA A 198 -8.75 -3.50 -17.12
N LEU A 199 -8.23 -3.76 -18.33
CA LEU A 199 -6.99 -3.10 -18.81
C LEU A 199 -7.20 -1.61 -19.07
N ALA A 200 -8.37 -1.22 -19.59
CA ALA A 200 -8.72 0.19 -19.80
C ALA A 200 -8.86 0.96 -18.49
N VAL A 201 -9.48 0.35 -17.47
CA VAL A 201 -9.54 0.85 -16.09
C VAL A 201 -8.13 1.01 -15.52
N GLY A 202 -7.26 0.01 -15.68
CA GLY A 202 -5.86 0.11 -15.27
C GLY A 202 -5.18 1.34 -15.87
N ALA A 203 -5.24 1.50 -17.20
CA ALA A 203 -4.67 2.68 -17.86
C ALA A 203 -5.32 4.02 -17.44
N GLU A 204 -6.61 4.03 -17.08
CA GLU A 204 -7.28 5.23 -16.60
C GLU A 204 -6.79 5.64 -15.21
N LEU A 205 -6.67 4.67 -14.29
CA LEU A 205 -6.13 4.90 -12.96
C LEU A 205 -4.71 5.48 -13.05
N GLU A 206 -3.82 4.85 -13.81
CA GLU A 206 -2.41 5.31 -13.90
C GLU A 206 -2.28 6.71 -14.51
N ARG A 207 -3.16 7.10 -15.43
CA ARG A 207 -3.19 8.48 -15.94
C ARG A 207 -3.63 9.48 -14.88
N ARG A 208 -4.58 9.09 -14.03
CA ARG A 208 -5.05 9.92 -12.93
C ARG A 208 -3.95 10.09 -11.90
N ASP A 209 -3.33 9.00 -11.49
CA ASP A 209 -2.26 8.99 -10.50
C ASP A 209 -1.06 9.86 -10.93
N ILE A 210 -0.62 9.75 -12.19
CA ILE A 210 0.40 10.65 -12.76
C ILE A 210 -0.02 12.12 -12.65
N ALA A 211 -1.27 12.45 -13.00
CA ALA A 211 -1.74 13.83 -12.97
C ALA A 211 -1.84 14.38 -11.53
N ASP A 212 -2.25 13.55 -10.57
CA ASP A 212 -2.34 13.91 -9.16
C ASP A 212 -0.93 14.09 -8.54
N LEU A 213 0.02 13.23 -8.88
CA LEU A 213 1.41 13.35 -8.46
C LEU A 213 2.09 14.58 -9.04
N GLU A 214 1.88 14.90 -10.32
CA GLU A 214 2.39 16.13 -10.93
C GLU A 214 1.83 17.39 -10.25
N ALA A 215 0.53 17.40 -9.95
CA ALA A 215 -0.10 18.50 -9.22
C ALA A 215 0.41 18.62 -7.77
N ALA A 216 0.65 17.50 -7.10
CA ALA A 216 1.20 17.47 -5.74
C ALA A 216 2.64 18.01 -5.70
N MET A 217 3.46 17.64 -6.68
CA MET A 217 4.84 18.14 -6.85
C MET A 217 4.86 19.66 -7.12
N GLU A 218 3.94 20.19 -7.93
CA GLU A 218 3.84 21.64 -8.17
C GLU A 218 3.42 22.42 -6.91
N ALA A 219 2.64 21.79 -6.03
CA ALA A 219 2.06 22.43 -4.85
C ALA A 219 2.93 22.33 -3.58
N THR A 220 4.00 21.53 -3.59
CA THR A 220 4.85 21.30 -2.41
C THR A 220 6.20 22.01 -2.52
N THR A 221 6.76 22.36 -1.36
CA THR A 221 8.18 22.77 -1.27
C THR A 221 9.02 21.81 -0.43
N GLN A 222 8.39 20.70 -0.01
CA GLN A 222 8.98 19.70 0.86
C GLN A 222 9.81 18.71 0.02
N PRO A 223 11.14 18.66 0.22
CA PRO A 223 12.02 17.88 -0.64
C PRO A 223 11.81 16.36 -0.50
N ASP A 224 11.32 15.91 0.65
CA ASP A 224 10.99 14.50 0.90
C ASP A 224 9.70 14.09 0.18
N LEU A 225 8.66 14.94 0.20
CA LEU A 225 7.45 14.72 -0.58
C LEU A 225 7.76 14.70 -2.08
N ASP A 226 8.48 15.70 -2.58
CA ASP A 226 8.83 15.81 -4.00
C ASP A 226 9.60 14.58 -4.51
N ALA A 227 10.59 14.11 -3.75
CA ALA A 227 11.39 12.94 -4.11
C ALA A 227 10.56 11.64 -4.18
N VAL A 228 9.61 11.45 -3.24
CA VAL A 228 8.74 10.27 -3.25
C VAL A 228 7.68 10.39 -4.36
N TYR A 229 7.06 11.55 -4.53
CA TYR A 229 6.06 11.75 -5.59
C TYR A 229 6.66 11.56 -6.98
N ASP A 230 7.88 12.03 -7.25
CA ASP A 230 8.55 11.76 -8.53
C ASP A 230 8.82 10.27 -8.73
N HIS A 231 9.20 9.56 -7.66
CA HIS A 231 9.43 8.11 -7.71
C HIS A 231 8.16 7.34 -8.09
N LEU A 232 7.05 7.65 -7.40
CA LEU A 232 5.73 7.09 -7.68
C LEU A 232 5.33 7.40 -9.12
N ARG A 233 5.43 8.67 -9.55
CA ARG A 233 5.05 9.13 -10.90
C ARG A 233 5.77 8.35 -12.00
N VAL A 234 7.08 8.12 -11.82
CA VAL A 234 7.88 7.29 -12.75
C VAL A 234 7.42 5.82 -12.73
N GLY A 235 6.99 5.29 -11.59
CA GLY A 235 6.33 3.99 -11.44
C GLY A 235 5.04 3.92 -12.25
N SER A 236 4.12 4.85 -12.01
CA SER A 236 2.80 4.95 -12.64
C SER A 236 2.90 5.10 -14.16
N GLU A 237 3.88 5.87 -14.66
CA GLU A 237 4.17 5.90 -16.09
C GLU A 237 4.56 4.53 -16.68
N ARG A 238 5.30 3.69 -15.92
CA ARG A 238 5.66 2.33 -16.37
C ARG A 238 4.45 1.43 -16.38
N HIS A 239 3.57 1.56 -15.39
CA HIS A 239 2.32 0.82 -15.30
C HIS A 239 1.37 1.20 -16.44
N LEU A 240 1.19 2.51 -16.70
CA LEU A 240 0.42 3.02 -17.83
C LEU A 240 0.90 2.42 -19.16
N ARG A 241 2.22 2.47 -19.41
CA ARG A 241 2.82 1.82 -20.59
C ARG A 241 2.56 0.31 -20.62
N ALA A 242 2.46 -0.36 -19.48
CA ALA A 242 2.13 -1.79 -19.43
C ALA A 242 0.66 -2.07 -19.76
N PHE A 243 -0.29 -1.24 -19.32
CA PHE A 243 -1.70 -1.39 -19.68
C PHE A 243 -1.98 -1.04 -21.14
N GLU A 244 -1.28 -0.06 -21.72
CA GLU A 244 -1.44 0.34 -23.13
C GLU A 244 -0.79 -0.64 -24.13
N ARG A 245 0.14 -1.49 -23.68
CA ARG A 245 0.69 -2.60 -24.45
C ARG A 245 -0.24 -3.81 -24.30
N GLY A 246 -1.23 -3.91 -25.20
CA GLY A 246 -2.30 -4.93 -25.21
C GLY A 246 -1.90 -6.34 -24.78
#